data_AF-A0A225UPW4-F1
#
_entry.id   AF-A0A225UPW4-F1
#
_cell.length_a   1.000
_cell.length_b   1.000
_cell.length_c   1.000
_cell.angle_alpha   90.00
_cell.angle_beta   90.00
_cell.angle_gamma   90.00
#
_symmetry.space_group_name_H-M   'P 1'
#
loop_
_entity.id
_entity.type
_entity.pdbx_description
1 polymer ?
#
loop_
_entity_poly.entity_id
_entity_poly.type
_entity_poly.pdbx_seq_one_letter_code
_entity_poly.pdbx_strand_id
1 'polypeptide(L)'
;MILWGLAGMFVMAIGMTLAFLVDVSALSILFTALYVIIFGVTLGPLVWVMTADIFPDSIRASASSLCIGINWFCNLVVGVSYPYFADALKDFSYLPFVVLLALFYCMALSLVPETSGKTSAEIQLEYEERRHKRCTR
;
A
#
# COMPACT_ATOMS: atom_id res chain seq x y z
N MET A 1 -7.62 0.29 9.35
CA MET A 1 -7.67 -0.96 8.52
C MET A 1 -6.46 -1.13 7.60
N ILE A 2 -5.99 -0.06 6.95
CA ILE A 2 -4.83 -0.11 6.06
C ILE A 2 -3.54 -0.47 6.78
N LEU A 3 -3.36 -0.01 8.02
CA LEU A 3 -2.21 -0.38 8.85
C LEU A 3 -2.12 -1.90 9.07
N TRP A 4 -3.26 -2.56 9.34
CA TRP A 4 -3.33 -4.02 9.49
C TRP A 4 -2.99 -4.74 8.18
N GLY A 5 -3.47 -4.23 7.05
CA GLY A 5 -3.13 -4.75 5.73
C GLY A 5 -1.63 -4.65 5.43
N LEU A 6 -1.05 -3.47 5.61
CA LEU A 6 0.38 -3.22 5.41
C LEU A 6 1.25 -4.09 6.34
N ALA A 7 0.89 -4.19 7.62
CA ALA A 7 1.60 -5.06 8.57
C ALA A 7 1.50 -6.53 8.17
N GLY A 8 0.32 -7.02 7.79
CA GLY A 8 0.13 -8.39 7.33
C GLY A 8 0.94 -8.71 6.08
N MET A 9 0.92 -7.82 5.09
CA MET A 9 1.71 -7.95 3.86
C MET A 9 3.22 -7.92 4.15
N PHE A 10 3.66 -7.06 5.07
CA PHE A 10 5.07 -7.00 5.49
C PHE A 10 5.53 -8.32 6.11
N VAL A 11 4.74 -8.92 7.01
CA VAL A 11 5.06 -10.22 7.62
C VAL A 11 5.10 -11.33 6.57
N MET A 12 4.15 -11.35 5.63
CA MET A 12 4.16 -12.35 4.55
C MET A 12 5.34 -12.16 3.58
N ALA A 13 5.77 -10.92 3.30
CA ALA A 13 6.93 -10.65 2.47
C ALA A 13 8.26 -11.09 3.14
N ILE A 14 8.37 -10.97 4.46
CA ILE A 14 9.46 -11.58 5.23
C ILE A 14 9.39 -13.11 5.14
N GLY A 15 8.20 -13.68 5.32
CA GLY A 15 7.95 -15.11 5.16
C GLY A 15 8.39 -15.63 3.79
N MET A 16 8.09 -14.91 2.72
CA MET A 16 8.55 -15.20 1.36
C MET A 16 10.07 -15.23 1.23
N THR A 17 10.75 -14.22 1.80
CA THR A 17 12.22 -14.15 1.78
C THR A 17 12.82 -15.34 2.53
N LEU A 18 12.27 -15.70 3.69
CA LEU A 18 12.69 -16.88 4.45
C LEU A 18 12.42 -18.18 3.69
N ALA A 19 11.27 -18.30 3.01
CA ALA A 19 10.89 -19.47 2.23
C ALA A 19 11.85 -19.74 1.07
N PHE A 20 12.34 -18.70 0.41
CA PHE A 20 13.38 -18.83 -0.61
C PHE A 20 14.73 -19.25 -0.02
N LEU A 21 15.13 -18.71 1.15
CA LEU A 21 16.39 -19.09 1.80
C LEU A 21 16.43 -20.56 2.26
N VAL A 22 15.27 -21.14 2.60
CA VAL A 22 15.17 -22.57 2.96
C VAL A 22 14.89 -23.48 1.77
N ASP A 23 14.68 -22.91 0.57
CA ASP A 23 14.35 -23.61 -0.67
C ASP A 23 13.15 -24.57 -0.56
N VAL A 24 12.10 -24.14 0.16
CA VAL A 24 10.86 -24.92 0.33
C VAL A 24 9.74 -24.30 -0.51
N SER A 25 9.55 -24.83 -1.71
CA SER A 25 8.55 -24.35 -2.68
C SER A 25 7.12 -24.28 -2.14
N ALA A 26 6.69 -25.25 -1.33
CA ALA A 26 5.37 -25.25 -0.71
C ALA A 26 5.15 -24.03 0.21
N LEU A 27 6.19 -23.59 0.92
CA LEU A 27 6.13 -22.45 1.82
C LEU A 27 6.08 -21.13 1.04
N SER A 28 6.83 -21.03 -0.07
CA SER A 28 6.76 -19.86 -0.98
C SER A 28 5.37 -19.71 -1.59
N ILE A 29 4.72 -20.81 -1.99
CA ILE A 29 3.35 -20.77 -2.51
C ILE A 29 2.38 -20.29 -1.42
N LEU A 30 2.48 -20.83 -0.20
CA LEU A 30 1.62 -20.46 0.91
C LEU A 30 1.72 -18.97 1.25
N PHE A 31 2.94 -18.45 1.44
CA PHE A 31 3.12 -17.04 1.78
C PHE A 31 2.74 -16.10 0.64
N THR A 32 2.95 -16.49 -0.63
CA THR A 32 2.47 -15.71 -1.78
C THR A 32 0.95 -15.63 -1.77
N ALA A 33 0.26 -16.76 -1.57
CA ALA A 33 -1.20 -16.79 -1.53
C ALA A 33 -1.75 -15.92 -0.39
N LEU A 34 -1.18 -16.03 0.81
CA LEU A 34 -1.57 -15.20 1.96
C LEU A 34 -1.30 -13.72 1.71
N TYR A 35 -0.17 -13.36 1.10
CA TYR A 35 0.14 -11.99 0.71
C TYR A 35 -0.94 -11.41 -0.21
N VAL A 36 -1.34 -12.17 -1.24
CA VAL A 36 -2.38 -11.77 -2.20
C VAL A 36 -3.75 -11.66 -1.53
N ILE A 37 -4.11 -12.58 -0.63
CA ILE A 37 -5.37 -12.54 0.12
C ILE A 37 -5.42 -11.29 1.00
N ILE A 38 -4.37 -11.01 1.77
CA ILE A 38 -4.32 -9.82 2.63
C ILE A 38 -4.42 -8.55 1.78
N PHE A 39 -3.68 -8.48 0.67
CA PHE A 39 -3.79 -7.36 -0.27
C PHE A 39 -5.23 -7.19 -0.78
N GLY A 40 -5.87 -8.28 -1.22
CA GLY A 40 -7.22 -8.26 -1.77
C GLY A 40 -8.32 -7.85 -0.78
N VAL A 41 -8.15 -8.16 0.51
CA VAL A 41 -9.09 -7.75 1.56
C VAL A 41 -8.82 -6.34 2.08
N THR A 42 -7.59 -5.84 1.94
CA THR A 42 -7.16 -4.56 2.51
C THR A 42 -6.85 -3.54 1.42
N LEU A 43 -5.59 -3.40 1.03
CA LEU A 43 -5.13 -2.33 0.14
C LEU A 43 -5.85 -2.33 -1.21
N GLY A 44 -6.12 -3.50 -1.80
CA GLY A 44 -6.73 -3.63 -3.12
C GLY A 44 -7.99 -2.77 -3.29
N PRO A 45 -9.07 -3.00 -2.52
CA PRO A 45 -10.27 -2.18 -2.57
C PRO A 45 -10.14 -0.85 -1.82
N LEU A 46 -9.41 -0.81 -0.69
CA LEU A 46 -9.42 0.37 0.18
C LEU A 46 -8.75 1.59 -0.44
N VAL A 47 -7.69 1.43 -1.25
CA VAL A 47 -7.02 2.59 -1.88
C VAL A 47 -7.96 3.34 -2.83
N TRP A 48 -8.85 2.63 -3.53
CA TRP A 48 -9.80 3.24 -4.46
C TRP A 48 -10.90 3.99 -3.71
N VAL A 49 -11.41 3.40 -2.62
CA VAL A 49 -12.41 4.06 -1.75
C VAL A 49 -11.81 5.31 -1.11
N MET A 50 -10.61 5.22 -0.54
CA MET A 50 -9.95 6.36 0.07
C MET A 50 -9.68 7.50 -0.91
N THR A 51 -9.33 7.19 -2.16
CA THR A 51 -9.09 8.22 -3.17
C THR A 51 -10.36 9.04 -3.40
N ALA A 52 -11.54 8.42 -3.35
CA ALA A 52 -12.82 9.13 -3.43
C ALA A 52 -13.11 9.99 -2.18
N ASP A 53 -12.71 9.52 -1.00
CA ASP A 53 -12.97 10.21 0.28
C ASP A 53 -12.00 11.38 0.56
N ILE A 54 -10.76 11.31 0.05
CA ILE A 54 -9.72 12.32 0.33
C ILE A 54 -9.90 13.58 -0.54
N PHE A 55 -10.44 13.44 -1.76
CA PHE A 55 -10.51 14.55 -2.70
C PHE A 55 -11.89 15.21 -2.73
N PRO A 56 -11.98 16.55 -2.60
CA PRO A 56 -13.24 17.26 -2.73
C PRO A 56 -13.80 17.13 -4.16
N ASP A 57 -15.12 17.16 -4.30
CA ASP A 57 -15.82 16.89 -5.58
C ASP A 57 -15.28 17.73 -6.74
N SER A 58 -14.88 18.98 -6.47
CA SER A 58 -14.40 19.94 -7.48
C SER A 58 -13.12 19.51 -8.21
N ILE A 59 -12.24 18.75 -7.56
CA ILE A 59 -10.96 18.30 -8.14
C ILE A 59 -10.84 16.77 -8.23
N ARG A 60 -11.82 16.03 -7.72
CA ARG A 60 -11.75 14.57 -7.56
C ARG A 60 -11.41 13.87 -8.88
N ALA A 61 -12.07 14.25 -9.97
CA ALA A 61 -11.85 13.63 -11.27
C ALA A 61 -10.39 13.78 -11.76
N SER A 62 -9.84 14.99 -11.69
CA SER A 62 -8.46 15.28 -12.12
C SER A 62 -7.41 14.67 -11.18
N ALA A 63 -7.64 14.71 -9.87
CA ALA A 63 -6.73 14.11 -8.91
C ALA A 63 -6.71 12.57 -9.03
N SER A 64 -7.89 11.95 -9.18
CA SER A 64 -8.01 10.50 -9.34
C SER A 64 -7.38 9.99 -10.62
N SER A 65 -7.52 10.72 -11.75
CA SER A 65 -6.89 10.31 -13.01
C SER A 65 -5.36 10.35 -12.93
N LEU A 66 -4.78 11.34 -12.23
CA LEU A 66 -3.35 11.40 -11.96
C LEU A 66 -2.89 10.22 -11.07
N CYS A 67 -3.62 9.92 -9.99
CA CYS A 67 -3.33 8.79 -9.11
C CYS A 67 -3.36 7.46 -9.88
N ILE A 68 -4.36 7.26 -10.74
CA ILE A 68 -4.47 6.07 -11.61
C ILE A 68 -3.30 6.01 -12.59
N GLY A 69 -2.95 7.14 -13.22
CA GLY A 69 -1.81 7.22 -14.13
C GLY A 69 -0.49 6.83 -13.46
N ILE A 70 -0.24 7.35 -12.25
CA ILE A 70 0.94 6.99 -11.44
C ILE A 70 0.89 5.50 -11.06
N ASN A 71 -0.27 4.97 -10.68
CA ASN A 71 -0.42 3.56 -10.33
C ASN A 71 -0.01 2.64 -11.49
N TRP A 72 -0.53 2.89 -12.69
CA TRP A 72 -0.18 2.10 -13.88
C TRP A 72 1.28 2.27 -14.28
N PHE A 73 1.84 3.47 -14.13
CA PHE A 73 3.26 3.71 -14.35
C PHE A 73 4.13 2.90 -13.37
N CYS A 74 3.80 2.91 -12.07
CA CYS A 74 4.49 2.09 -11.08
C CYS A 74 4.37 0.59 -11.38
N ASN A 75 3.19 0.12 -11.80
CA ASN A 75 3.00 -1.28 -12.22
C ASN A 75 3.89 -1.64 -13.42
N LEU A 76 4.02 -0.75 -14.40
CA LEU A 76 4.91 -0.94 -15.53
C LEU A 76 6.37 -1.01 -15.07
N VAL A 77 6.80 -0.08 -14.23
CA VAL A 77 8.17 -0.04 -13.69
C VAL A 77 8.48 -1.33 -12.94
N VAL A 78 7.62 -1.76 -12.03
CA VAL A 78 7.81 -3.01 -11.26
C VAL A 78 7.78 -4.21 -12.20
N GLY A 79 6.83 -4.30 -13.12
CA GLY A 79 6.69 -5.43 -14.04
C GLY A 79 7.90 -5.62 -14.96
N VAL A 80 8.50 -4.53 -15.45
CA VAL A 80 9.70 -4.58 -16.27
C VAL A 80 10.97 -4.78 -15.44
N SER A 81 11.08 -4.14 -14.27
CA SER A 81 12.32 -4.16 -13.49
C SER A 81 12.48 -5.41 -12.62
N TYR A 82 11.37 -6.00 -12.15
CA TYR A 82 11.40 -7.09 -11.18
C TYR A 82 12.21 -8.32 -11.62
N PRO A 83 12.13 -8.82 -12.87
CA PRO A 83 12.98 -9.93 -13.31
C PRO A 83 14.47 -9.67 -13.11
N TYR A 84 14.94 -8.45 -13.38
CA TYR A 84 16.34 -8.06 -13.18
C TYR A 84 16.71 -8.02 -11.69
N PHE A 85 15.82 -7.50 -10.84
CA PHE A 85 16.02 -7.53 -9.39
C PHE A 85 16.00 -8.95 -8.82
N ALA A 86 15.10 -9.81 -9.32
CA ALA A 86 14.99 -11.19 -8.90
C ALA A 86 16.25 -11.98 -9.25
N ASP A 87 16.81 -11.79 -10.44
CA ASP A 87 18.07 -12.41 -10.86
C ASP A 87 19.27 -11.90 -10.03
N ALA A 88 19.34 -10.59 -9.78
CA ALA A 88 20.42 -9.98 -9.01
C ALA A 88 20.41 -10.37 -7.52
N LEU A 89 19.22 -10.46 -6.91
CA LEU A 89 19.06 -10.69 -5.47
C LEU A 89 18.80 -12.16 -5.11
N LYS A 90 18.45 -13.01 -6.07
CA LYS A 90 18.16 -14.44 -5.90
C LYS A 90 17.17 -14.69 -4.77
N ASP A 91 17.61 -15.32 -3.68
CA ASP A 91 16.78 -15.67 -2.52
C ASP A 91 16.27 -14.42 -1.78
N PHE A 92 16.90 -13.26 -1.99
CA PHE A 92 16.48 -11.97 -1.45
C PHE A 92 15.61 -11.16 -2.43
N SER A 93 15.06 -11.78 -3.46
CA SER A 93 14.22 -11.13 -4.48
C SER A 93 13.01 -10.37 -3.91
N TYR A 94 12.49 -10.77 -2.74
CA TYR A 94 11.39 -10.08 -2.05
C TYR A 94 11.83 -8.95 -1.10
N LEU A 95 13.14 -8.81 -0.82
CA LEU A 95 13.67 -7.80 0.09
C LEU A 95 13.29 -6.36 -0.31
N PRO A 96 13.28 -5.95 -1.60
CA PRO A 96 12.82 -4.62 -1.99
C PRO A 96 11.38 -4.33 -1.57
N PHE A 97 10.48 -5.33 -1.63
CA PHE A 97 9.10 -5.19 -1.18
C PHE A 97 9.01 -5.05 0.34
N VAL A 98 9.82 -5.79 1.10
CA VAL A 98 9.91 -5.64 2.56
C VAL A 98 10.28 -4.21 2.94
N VAL A 99 11.31 -3.65 2.30
CA VAL A 99 11.76 -2.27 2.56
C VAL A 99 10.69 -1.25 2.18
N LEU A 100 10.06 -1.39 1.00
CA LEU A 100 8.99 -0.48 0.56
C LEU A 100 7.75 -0.57 1.46
N LEU A 101 7.36 -1.76 1.90
CA LEU A 101 6.23 -1.94 2.83
C LEU A 101 6.51 -1.32 4.20
N ALA A 102 7.74 -1.43 4.72
CA ALA A 102 8.13 -0.75 5.95
C ALA A 102 8.05 0.77 5.81
N LEU A 103 8.57 1.32 4.70
CA LEU A 103 8.49 2.75 4.41
C LEU A 103 7.03 3.22 4.33
N PHE A 104 6.18 2.51 3.57
CA PHE A 104 4.77 2.84 3.45
C PHE A 104 4.00 2.69 4.75
N TYR A 105 4.34 1.71 5.59
CA TYR A 105 3.77 1.58 6.93
C TYR A 105 4.11 2.80 7.81
N CYS A 106 5.37 3.21 7.85
CA CYS A 106 5.81 4.40 8.59
C CYS A 106 5.13 5.69 8.07
N MET A 107 5.01 5.83 6.73
CA MET A 107 4.29 6.94 6.12
C MET A 107 2.81 6.90 6.47
N ALA A 108 2.16 5.73 6.42
CA ALA A 108 0.75 5.57 6.74
C ALA A 108 0.45 5.98 8.18
N LEU A 109 1.32 5.63 9.15
CA LEU A 109 1.17 6.05 10.55
C LEU A 109 1.16 7.58 10.72
N SER A 110 1.88 8.32 9.87
CA SER A 110 2.07 9.77 10.02
C SER A 110 1.12 10.59 9.15
N LEU A 111 0.82 10.11 7.93
CA LEU A 111 0.12 10.88 6.90
C LEU A 111 -1.35 10.44 6.72
N VAL A 112 -1.68 9.19 7.02
CA VAL A 112 -3.02 8.65 6.74
C VAL A 112 -3.82 8.60 8.04
N PRO A 113 -4.78 9.52 8.26
CA PRO A 113 -5.71 9.38 9.37
C PRO A 113 -6.49 8.08 9.20
N GLU A 114 -6.71 7.34 10.29
CA GLU A 114 -7.57 6.15 10.25
C GLU A 114 -8.98 6.58 9.83
N THR A 115 -9.35 6.23 8.60
CA THR A 115 -10.67 6.46 7.99
C THR A 115 -11.69 5.38 8.38
N SER A 116 -11.25 4.34 9.10
CA SER A 116 -12.08 3.21 9.47
C SER A 116 -13.19 3.62 10.44
N GLY A 117 -14.44 3.34 10.07
CA GLY A 117 -15.61 3.62 10.89
C GLY A 117 -16.13 5.06 10.83
N LYS A 118 -15.57 5.90 9.95
CA LYS A 118 -16.04 7.27 9.69
C LYS A 118 -16.75 7.35 8.34
N THR A 119 -17.75 8.20 8.26
CA THR A 119 -18.39 8.58 7.00
C THR A 119 -17.47 9.51 6.20
N SER A 120 -17.62 9.54 4.87
CA SER A 120 -16.86 10.45 3.99
C SER A 120 -17.01 11.92 4.40
N ALA A 121 -18.17 12.31 4.93
CA ALA A 121 -18.42 13.67 5.43
C ALA A 121 -17.61 13.98 6.70
N GLU A 122 -17.51 13.05 7.65
CA GLU A 122 -16.69 13.20 8.85
C GLU A 122 -15.19 13.26 8.52
N ILE A 123 -14.74 12.47 7.54
CA ILE A 123 -13.36 12.50 7.04
C ILE A 123 -13.05 13.88 6.45
N GLN A 124 -13.94 14.40 5.62
CA GLN A 124 -13.77 15.72 4.99
C GLN A 124 -13.74 16.85 6.03
N LEU A 125 -14.62 16.82 7.02
CA LEU A 125 -14.65 17.79 8.12
C LEU A 125 -13.34 17.77 8.94
N GLU A 126 -12.79 16.58 9.23
CA GLU A 126 -11.52 16.47 9.94
C GLU A 126 -10.35 17.05 9.12
N TYR A 127 -10.33 16.84 7.80
CA TYR A 127 -9.35 17.45 6.92
C TYR A 127 -9.48 18.99 6.88
N GLU A 128 -10.71 19.52 6.86
CA GLU A 128 -10.99 20.95 6.91
C GLU A 128 -10.56 21.58 8.24
N GLU A 129 -10.85 20.95 9.38
CA GLU A 129 -10.39 21.41 10.70
C GLU A 129 -8.86 21.42 10.81
N ARG A 130 -8.19 20.36 10.33
CA ARG A 130 -6.73 20.30 10.29
C ARG A 130 -6.14 21.40 9.42
N ARG A 131 -6.77 21.71 8.28
CA ARG A 131 -6.37 22.82 7.40
C ARG A 131 -6.55 24.17 8.09
N HIS A 132 -7.68 24.40 8.76
CA HIS A 132 -7.95 25.65 9.45
C HIS A 132 -6.95 25.93 10.57
N LYS A 133 -6.65 24.92 11.40
CA LYS A 133 -5.63 25.03 12.47
C LYS A 133 -4.23 25.37 11.94
N ARG A 134 -3.92 24.98 10.69
CA ARG A 134 -2.64 25.26 10.03
C ARG A 134 -2.56 26.65 9.40
N CYS A 135 -3.69 27.26 9.05
CA CYS A 135 -3.76 28.64 8.56
C CYS A 135 -3.81 29.69 9.67
N THR A 136 -4.26 29.33 10.87
CA THR A 136 -4.32 30.24 12.04
C THR A 136 -3.06 30.25 12.89
N ARG A 137 -1.99 29.58 12.48
CA ARG A 137 -0.70 29.50 13.17
C ARG A 137 0.40 30.07 12.28
#